data_AF-A0AA39F9R6-F1
#
_entry.id   AF-A0AA39F9R6-F1
#
_cell.length_a   1.000
_cell.length_b   1.000
_cell.length_c   1.000
_cell.angle_alpha   90.00
_cell.angle_beta   90.00
_cell.angle_gamma   90.00
#
_symmetry.space_group_name_H-M   'P 1'
#
loop_
_entity.id
_entity.type
_entity.pdbx_description
1 polymer ?
#
loop_
_entity_poly.entity_id
_entity_poly.type
_entity_poly.pdbx_seq_one_letter_code
_entity_poly.pdbx_strand_id
1 'polypeptide(L)'
;MFVAFCMQTSQLKNKPHEINCSVSCDGKILSMVCTCKAGLGEKCKHNFGTLFYCTMIDLNTLPMLSCTDVKCGWKQDHKRVLETYIPRPIEVHSCFRKKKEIGYMVTPAQKLKMQEIFKNSCVHSALAQHAMGSHNPAADSVNEVSVISNNDKLLQSIKQAKKMI
;
A
#
# COMPACT_ATOMS: atom_id res chain seq x y z
N MET A 1 -0.12 -14.99 11.01
CA MET A 1 -1.35 -15.42 10.32
C MET A 1 -0.98 -15.74 8.89
N PHE A 2 -1.42 -16.88 8.35
CA PHE A 2 -1.25 -17.21 6.94
C PHE A 2 -2.58 -17.64 6.32
N VAL A 3 -2.68 -17.52 5.00
CA VAL A 3 -3.88 -17.85 4.23
C VAL A 3 -3.50 -18.84 3.14
N ALA A 4 -4.34 -19.84 2.91
CA ALA A 4 -4.19 -20.80 1.82
C ALA A 4 -5.49 -20.92 1.02
N PHE A 5 -5.35 -21.24 -0.27
CA PHE A 5 -6.47 -21.47 -1.18
C PHE A 5 -6.44 -22.90 -1.72
N CYS A 6 -7.53 -23.63 -1.55
CA CYS A 6 -7.65 -25.02 -1.98
C CYS A 6 -8.77 -25.15 -3.03
N MET A 7 -8.44 -25.70 -4.20
CA MET A 7 -9.42 -25.91 -5.28
C MET A 7 -10.51 -26.91 -4.87
N GLN A 8 -11.74 -26.67 -5.31
CA GLN A 8 -12.84 -27.60 -5.06
C GLN A 8 -12.76 -28.79 -6.01
N THR A 9 -12.75 -30.01 -5.49
CA THR A 9 -12.60 -31.22 -6.32
C THR A 9 -13.80 -31.50 -7.22
N SER A 10 -15.01 -31.09 -6.83
CA SER A 10 -16.26 -31.36 -7.57
C SER A 10 -16.84 -30.15 -8.31
N GLN A 11 -16.42 -28.94 -7.96
CA GLN A 11 -16.93 -27.69 -8.54
C GLN A 11 -15.77 -26.76 -8.89
N LEU A 12 -14.95 -27.18 -9.85
CA LEU A 12 -13.71 -26.50 -10.26
C LEU A 12 -13.91 -25.05 -10.73
N LYS A 13 -15.11 -24.69 -11.18
CA LYS A 13 -15.46 -23.33 -11.61
C LYS A 13 -15.80 -22.38 -10.46
N ASN A 14 -16.03 -22.90 -9.26
CA ASN A 14 -16.35 -22.10 -8.09
C ASN A 14 -15.08 -21.59 -7.41
N LYS A 15 -15.26 -20.57 -6.57
CA LYS A 15 -14.16 -19.99 -5.80
C LYS A 15 -13.48 -21.08 -4.96
N PRO A 16 -12.14 -21.09 -4.88
CA PRO A 16 -11.40 -21.99 -4.00
C PRO A 16 -11.88 -21.86 -2.56
N HIS A 17 -11.72 -22.92 -1.79
CA HIS A 17 -11.83 -22.83 -0.34
C HIS A 17 -10.71 -21.96 0.20
N GLU A 18 -11.06 -21.00 1.03
CA GLU A 18 -10.13 -20.14 1.74
C GLU A 18 -9.89 -20.75 3.12
N ILE A 19 -8.63 -20.85 3.51
CA ILE A 19 -8.18 -21.46 4.76
C ILE A 19 -7.38 -20.41 5.49
N ASN A 20 -7.91 -19.96 6.62
CA ASN A 20 -7.31 -18.95 7.47
C ASN A 20 -6.69 -19.65 8.69
N CYS A 21 -5.38 -19.46 8.89
CA CYS A 21 -4.67 -20.06 10.01
C CYS A 21 -3.99 -18.99 10.87
N SER A 22 -4.26 -19.08 12.17
CA SER A 22 -3.57 -18.30 13.20
C SER A 22 -2.54 -19.18 13.86
N VAL A 23 -1.29 -18.70 13.89
CA VAL A 23 -0.15 -19.39 14.48
C VAL A 23 0.47 -18.44 15.49
N SER A 24 0.86 -18.96 16.65
CA SER A 24 1.55 -18.23 17.68
C SER A 24 3.02 -17.97 17.32
N CYS A 25 3.70 -17.15 18.12
CA CYS A 25 5.12 -16.87 17.91
C CYS A 25 6.00 -18.12 18.13
N ASP A 26 5.56 -19.06 18.96
CA ASP A 26 6.19 -20.37 19.19
C ASP A 26 5.81 -21.44 18.16
N GLY A 27 5.12 -21.05 17.07
CA GLY A 27 4.80 -21.97 15.97
C GLY A 27 3.61 -22.90 16.25
N LYS A 28 2.86 -22.70 17.35
CA LYS A 28 1.65 -23.47 17.63
C LYS A 28 0.47 -22.94 16.84
N ILE A 29 -0.33 -23.86 16.32
CA ILE A 29 -1.58 -23.52 15.63
C ILE A 29 -2.60 -23.12 16.69
N LEU A 30 -3.05 -21.86 16.63
CA LEU A 30 -4.08 -21.31 17.53
C LEU A 30 -5.49 -21.58 17.00
N SER A 31 -5.69 -21.44 15.69
CA SER A 31 -6.95 -21.73 15.01
C SER A 31 -6.75 -21.98 13.53
N MET A 32 -7.62 -22.78 12.93
CA MET A 32 -7.60 -23.04 11.50
C MET A 32 -9.01 -23.24 10.94
N VAL A 33 -9.48 -22.28 10.15
CA VAL A 33 -10.86 -22.27 9.63
C VAL A 33 -10.84 -22.33 8.10
N CYS A 34 -11.61 -23.26 7.55
CA CYS A 34 -11.82 -23.40 6.11
C CYS A 34 -13.24 -22.95 5.73
N THR A 35 -13.41 -22.31 4.58
CA THR A 35 -14.74 -21.92 4.08
C THR A 35 -15.59 -23.09 3.55
N CYS A 36 -15.08 -24.32 3.56
CA CYS A 36 -15.85 -25.51 3.18
C CYS A 36 -16.94 -25.84 4.22
N LYS A 37 -17.96 -26.60 3.84
CA LYS A 37 -19.09 -26.97 4.73
C LYS A 37 -18.66 -27.61 6.05
N ALA A 38 -17.59 -28.41 6.02
CA ALA A 38 -17.04 -29.08 7.21
C ALA A 38 -16.00 -28.24 7.96
N GLY A 39 -15.62 -27.07 7.43
CA GLY A 39 -14.53 -26.24 7.95
C GLY A 39 -14.86 -25.52 9.26
N LEU A 40 -16.15 -25.38 9.59
CA LEU A 40 -16.61 -24.88 10.89
C LEU A 40 -16.20 -25.80 12.05
N GLY A 41 -15.96 -27.09 11.78
CA GLY A 41 -15.47 -28.04 12.78
C GLY A 41 -13.94 -28.19 12.79
N GLU A 42 -13.21 -27.36 12.05
CA GLU A 42 -11.73 -27.35 11.90
C GLU A 42 -11.08 -28.65 11.39
N LYS A 43 -11.85 -29.73 11.20
CA LYS A 43 -11.38 -31.08 10.85
C LYS A 43 -11.59 -31.44 9.39
N CYS A 44 -11.68 -30.45 8.50
CA CYS A 44 -11.85 -30.74 7.09
C CYS A 44 -10.54 -31.22 6.46
N LYS A 45 -10.65 -32.03 5.39
CA LYS A 45 -9.49 -32.50 4.62
C LYS A 45 -8.61 -31.37 4.08
N HIS A 46 -9.18 -30.19 3.84
CA HIS A 46 -8.46 -29.02 3.33
C HIS A 46 -7.52 -28.42 4.38
N ASN A 47 -7.96 -28.33 5.63
CA ASN A 47 -7.13 -27.90 6.75
C ASN A 47 -5.93 -28.84 6.92
N PHE A 48 -6.20 -30.14 6.98
CA PHE A 48 -5.15 -31.15 7.13
C PHE A 48 -4.18 -31.15 5.94
N GLY A 49 -4.70 -31.09 4.71
CA GLY A 49 -3.87 -31.02 3.51
C GLY A 49 -2.98 -29.77 3.48
N THR A 50 -3.47 -28.64 3.98
CA THR A 50 -2.68 -27.40 4.08
C THR A 50 -1.54 -27.55 5.08
N LEU A 51 -1.81 -28.08 6.27
CA LEU A 51 -0.78 -28.35 7.28
C LEU A 51 0.27 -29.32 6.75
N PHE A 52 -0.18 -30.41 6.13
CA PHE A 52 0.72 -31.38 5.53
C PHE A 52 1.58 -30.77 4.42
N TYR A 53 1.00 -29.91 3.58
CA TYR A 53 1.77 -29.19 2.57
C TYR A 53 2.83 -28.28 3.20
N CYS A 54 2.46 -27.52 4.24
CA CYS A 54 3.40 -26.67 4.98
C CYS A 54 4.56 -27.46 5.62
N THR A 55 4.37 -28.73 5.98
CA THR A 55 5.48 -29.58 6.47
C THR A 55 6.44 -30.05 5.38
N MET A 56 6.03 -30.01 4.11
CA MET A 56 6.84 -30.47 2.98
C MET A 56 7.59 -29.35 2.26
N ILE A 57 7.32 -28.09 2.58
CA ILE A 57 7.94 -26.92 1.94
C ILE A 57 8.72 -26.09 2.94
N ASP A 58 9.73 -25.37 2.47
CA ASP A 58 10.38 -24.33 3.27
C ASP A 58 9.45 -23.13 3.41
N LEU A 59 9.00 -22.84 4.63
CA LEU A 59 8.09 -21.73 4.93
C LEU A 59 8.68 -20.36 4.54
N ASN A 60 10.00 -20.21 4.48
CA ASN A 60 10.64 -18.96 4.06
C ASN A 60 10.49 -18.68 2.57
N THR A 61 10.12 -19.69 1.78
CA THR A 61 9.85 -19.55 0.34
C THR A 61 8.42 -19.10 0.06
N LEU A 62 7.55 -19.11 1.08
CA LEU A 62 6.17 -18.66 0.92
C LEU A 62 6.13 -17.13 0.74
N PRO A 63 5.35 -16.64 -0.25
CA PRO A 63 5.23 -15.21 -0.48
C PRO A 63 4.59 -14.52 0.73
N MET A 64 5.28 -13.49 1.24
CA MET A 64 4.71 -12.61 2.24
C MET A 64 3.67 -11.71 1.56
N LEU A 65 2.40 -11.91 1.90
CA LEU A 65 1.31 -11.10 1.38
C LEU A 65 1.37 -9.69 1.98
N SER A 66 1.33 -8.68 1.13
CA SER A 66 1.18 -7.29 1.52
C SER A 66 -0.28 -6.98 1.90
N CYS A 67 -0.50 -5.82 2.53
CA CYS A 67 -1.84 -5.34 2.85
C CYS A 67 -2.74 -5.12 1.61
N THR A 68 -2.14 -5.05 0.41
CA THR A 68 -2.87 -4.95 -0.87
C THR A 68 -3.20 -6.30 -1.50
N ASP A 69 -2.52 -7.38 -1.11
CA ASP A 69 -2.78 -8.73 -1.62
C ASP A 69 -3.98 -9.38 -0.93
N VAL A 70 -4.28 -8.95 0.30
CA VAL A 70 -5.50 -9.33 1.00
C VAL A 70 -6.69 -8.58 0.40
N LYS A 71 -7.80 -9.28 0.19
CA LYS A 71 -9.02 -8.69 -0.36
C LYS A 71 -9.42 -7.46 0.46
N CYS A 72 -9.49 -6.31 -0.19
CA CYS A 72 -9.81 -5.04 0.44
C CYS A 72 -11.16 -5.11 1.18
N GLY A 73 -11.12 -5.04 2.52
CA GLY A 73 -12.32 -5.02 3.37
C GLY A 73 -13.23 -3.83 3.09
N TRP A 74 -12.69 -2.75 2.52
CA TRP A 74 -13.48 -1.58 2.10
C TRP A 74 -14.35 -1.85 0.87
N LYS A 75 -14.05 -2.89 0.08
CA LYS A 75 -14.88 -3.33 -1.06
C LYS A 75 -15.96 -4.34 -0.66
N GLN A 76 -16.30 -4.46 0.64
CA GLN A 76 -17.49 -5.19 1.02
C GLN A 76 -18.74 -4.50 0.46
N ASP A 77 -19.81 -5.28 0.24
CA ASP A 77 -21.08 -4.75 -0.24
C ASP A 77 -21.67 -3.80 0.80
N HIS A 78 -21.32 -2.52 0.70
CA HIS A 78 -21.87 -1.46 1.53
C HIS A 78 -23.28 -1.11 1.06
N LYS A 79 -24.17 -2.10 1.04
CA LYS A 79 -25.55 -1.95 0.57
C LYS A 79 -26.22 -0.76 1.26
N ARG A 80 -26.00 -0.61 2.57
CA ARG A 80 -26.49 0.52 3.36
C ARG A 80 -25.89 1.87 2.97
N VAL A 81 -24.60 1.93 2.62
CA VAL A 81 -23.97 3.17 2.15
C VAL A 81 -24.48 3.51 0.75
N LEU A 82 -24.61 2.54 -0.15
CA LEU A 82 -25.18 2.79 -1.49
C LEU A 82 -26.64 3.25 -1.43
N GLU A 83 -27.42 2.76 -0.46
CA GLU A 83 -28.81 3.20 -0.22
C GLU A 83 -28.92 4.60 0.41
N THR A 84 -27.91 5.03 1.19
CA THR A 84 -27.95 6.31 1.92
C THR A 84 -27.04 7.39 1.35
N TYR A 85 -26.11 7.02 0.49
CA TYR A 85 -25.15 7.93 -0.13
C TYR A 85 -25.82 8.64 -1.29
N ILE A 86 -26.05 9.93 -1.11
CA ILE A 86 -26.49 10.83 -2.17
C ILE A 86 -25.23 11.50 -2.71
N PRO A 87 -24.74 11.13 -3.91
CA PRO A 87 -23.61 11.84 -4.52
C PRO A 87 -24.03 13.29 -4.75
N ARG A 88 -23.33 14.23 -4.11
CA ARG A 88 -23.47 15.66 -4.41
C ARG A 88 -22.23 16.14 -5.15
N PRO A 89 -22.40 17.02 -6.16
CA PRO A 89 -21.26 17.68 -6.78
C PRO A 89 -20.43 18.39 -5.72
N ILE A 90 -19.10 18.32 -5.85
CA ILE A 90 -18.16 18.89 -4.89
C ILE A 90 -18.43 20.39 -4.68
N GLU A 91 -18.92 21.07 -5.71
CA GLU A 91 -19.30 22.48 -5.75
C GLU A 91 -20.37 22.86 -4.73
N VAL A 92 -21.17 21.90 -4.27
CA VAL A 92 -22.27 22.11 -3.32
C VAL A 92 -21.78 22.12 -1.86
N HIS A 93 -20.57 21.62 -1.60
CA HIS A 93 -20.04 21.54 -0.24
C HIS A 93 -19.45 22.89 0.21
N SER A 94 -19.82 23.35 1.41
CA SER A 94 -19.38 24.64 1.97
C SER A 94 -17.86 24.76 2.16
N CYS A 95 -17.17 23.63 2.30
CA CYS A 95 -15.71 23.57 2.37
C CYS A 95 -15.03 23.66 1.00
N PHE A 96 -15.76 23.45 -0.09
CA PHE A 96 -15.22 23.61 -1.44
C PHE A 96 -15.18 25.10 -1.79
N ARG A 97 -14.06 25.74 -1.45
CA ARG A 97 -13.71 27.03 -2.04
C ARG A 97 -13.32 26.76 -3.49
N LYS A 98 -14.06 27.37 -4.43
CA LYS A 98 -13.66 27.43 -5.84
C LYS A 98 -12.16 27.76 -5.90
N LYS A 99 -11.39 26.97 -6.66
CA LYS A 99 -9.95 27.22 -6.82
C LYS A 99 -9.77 28.70 -7.15
N LYS A 100 -8.99 29.40 -6.34
CA LYS A 100 -8.42 30.67 -6.77
C LYS A 100 -7.61 30.32 -8.01
N GLU A 101 -7.91 30.95 -9.14
CA GLU A 101 -7.09 30.78 -10.33
C GLU A 101 -5.66 31.21 -9.95
N ILE A 102 -4.80 30.22 -9.75
CA ILE A 102 -3.38 30.47 -9.55
C ILE A 102 -2.90 30.82 -10.96
N GLY A 103 -2.73 32.12 -11.23
CA GLY A 103 -2.33 32.65 -12.55
C GLY A 103 -0.93 32.25 -13.01
N TYR A 104 -0.33 31.24 -12.37
CA TYR A 104 0.98 30.73 -12.71
C TYR A 104 0.82 29.40 -13.45
N MET A 105 1.05 29.43 -14.75
CA MET A 105 1.15 28.23 -15.58
C MET A 105 2.59 27.69 -15.51
N VAL A 106 2.73 26.47 -15.00
CA VAL A 106 4.01 25.76 -15.02
C VAL A 106 4.36 25.41 -16.46
N THR A 107 5.49 25.92 -16.95
CA THR A 107 5.98 25.60 -18.30
C THR A 107 6.43 24.13 -18.38
N PRO A 108 6.42 23.51 -19.58
CA PRO A 108 6.91 22.13 -19.74
C PRO A 108 8.35 21.93 -19.21
N ALA A 109 9.22 22.91 -19.42
CA ALA A 109 10.60 22.87 -18.91
C ALA A 109 10.67 22.87 -17.37
N GLN A 110 9.84 23.68 -16.71
CA GLN A 110 9.76 23.71 -15.25
C GLN A 110 9.23 22.39 -14.69
N LYS A 111 8.24 21.77 -15.37
CA LYS A 111 7.71 20.47 -14.98
C LYS A 111 8.79 19.38 -15.02
N LEU A 112 9.62 19.36 -16.07
CA LEU A 112 10.75 18.43 -16.18
C LEU A 112 11.75 18.64 -15.05
N LYS A 113 12.11 19.90 -14.77
CA LYS A 113 13.04 20.24 -13.68
C LYS A 113 12.50 19.83 -12.31
N MET A 114 11.20 20.03 -12.06
CA MET A 114 10.55 19.56 -10.83
C MET A 114 10.60 18.03 -10.71
N GLN A 115 10.29 17.31 -11.80
CA GLN A 115 10.34 15.85 -11.81
C GLN A 115 11.76 15.33 -11.55
N GLU A 116 12.78 15.97 -12.12
CA GLU A 116 14.18 15.63 -11.89
C GLU A 116 14.58 15.83 -10.42
N ILE A 117 14.22 16.97 -9.82
CA ILE A 117 14.45 17.23 -8.40
C ILE A 117 13.80 16.15 -7.53
N PHE A 118 12.53 15.80 -7.81
CA PHE A 118 11.84 14.77 -7.03
C PHE A 118 12.44 13.38 -7.18
N LYS A 119 12.89 13.00 -8.39
CA LYS A 119 13.55 11.72 -8.63
C LYS A 119 14.89 11.63 -7.89
N ASN A 120 15.68 12.70 -7.92
CA ASN A 120 17.01 12.73 -7.31
C ASN A 120 16.96 12.82 -5.77
N SER A 121 16.01 13.60 -5.23
CA SER A 121 15.86 13.73 -3.78
C SER A 121 15.16 12.54 -3.12
N CYS A 122 14.31 11.82 -3.85
CA CYS A 122 13.51 10.70 -3.34
C CYS A 122 13.67 9.46 -4.22
N VAL A 123 14.86 8.85 -4.17
CA VAL A 123 15.26 7.71 -5.01
C VAL A 123 14.34 6.48 -4.83
N HIS A 124 13.77 6.28 -3.64
CA HIS A 124 12.83 5.19 -3.34
C HIS A 124 11.35 5.56 -3.54
N SER A 125 11.05 6.75 -4.07
CA SER A 125 9.67 7.09 -4.41
C SER A 125 9.16 6.26 -5.58
N ALA A 126 7.84 5.99 -5.60
CA ALA A 126 7.20 5.28 -6.71
C ALA A 126 7.49 5.95 -8.07
N LEU A 127 7.60 7.29 -8.10
CA LEU A 127 7.95 8.05 -9.31
C LEU A 127 9.37 7.73 -9.81
N ALA A 128 10.35 7.67 -8.91
CA ALA A 128 11.74 7.36 -9.25
C ALA A 128 11.88 5.90 -9.70
N GLN A 129 11.29 4.97 -8.94
CA GLN A 129 11.32 3.54 -9.25
C GLN A 129 10.63 3.23 -10.60
N HIS A 130 9.49 3.86 -10.88
CA HIS A 130 8.80 3.68 -12.16
C HIS A 130 9.59 4.26 -13.34
N ALA A 131 10.30 5.37 -13.13
CA ALA A 131 11.13 5.98 -14.17
C ALA A 131 12.42 5.19 -14.47
N MET A 132 12.98 4.50 -13.48
CA MET A 132 14.17 3.64 -13.64
C MET A 132 13.83 2.25 -14.18
N GLY A 133 12.56 1.82 -14.09
CA GLY A 133 12.15 0.45 -14.36
C GLY A 133 12.53 -0.51 -13.23
N SER A 134 11.93 -1.70 -13.21
CA SER A 134 12.11 -2.72 -12.15
C SER A 134 13.49 -3.42 -12.20
N HIS A 135 14.56 -2.69 -12.51
CA HIS A 135 15.92 -3.16 -12.31
C HIS A 135 16.39 -2.62 -10.97
N ASN A 136 16.60 -3.52 -10.01
CA ASN A 136 17.22 -3.19 -8.73
C ASN A 136 18.50 -2.36 -8.99
N PRO A 137 18.57 -1.09 -8.56
CA PRO A 137 19.87 -0.47 -8.42
C PRO A 137 20.57 -1.24 -7.29
N ALA A 138 21.78 -1.74 -7.60
CA ALA A 138 22.66 -2.32 -6.62
C ALA A 138 22.82 -1.37 -5.42
N ALA A 139 22.97 -1.95 -4.24
CA ALA A 139 23.24 -1.23 -3.02
C ALA A 139 24.46 -0.29 -3.15
N ASP A 140 24.43 0.75 -2.32
CA ASP A 140 25.53 1.60 -1.88
C ASP A 140 25.94 2.82 -2.73
N SER A 141 25.48 3.99 -2.30
CA SER A 141 26.31 4.88 -1.48
C SER A 141 25.44 5.99 -0.90
N VAL A 142 25.57 6.22 0.40
CA VAL A 142 25.06 7.42 1.08
C VAL A 142 25.84 8.59 0.52
N ASN A 143 25.29 9.29 -0.47
CA ASN A 143 25.83 10.56 -0.89
C ASN A 143 25.24 11.62 0.06
N GLU A 144 26.02 12.04 1.05
CA GLU A 144 25.75 13.25 1.80
C GLU A 144 25.62 14.40 0.81
N VAL A 145 24.38 14.75 0.45
CA VAL A 145 24.11 15.99 -0.25
C VAL A 145 24.36 17.10 0.77
N SER A 146 25.55 17.68 0.68
CA SER A 146 25.90 18.92 1.34
C SER A 146 24.82 19.97 1.03
N VAL A 147 24.01 20.28 2.04
CA VAL A 147 23.01 21.35 1.99
C VAL A 147 23.78 22.67 2.04
N ILE A 148 24.33 23.10 0.90
CA ILE A 148 25.02 24.39 0.80
C ILE A 148 23.98 25.51 0.65
N SER A 149 23.67 26.08 1.82
CA SER A 149 23.65 27.52 2.12
C SER A 149 22.83 28.48 1.23
N ASN A 150 21.51 28.27 1.11
CA ASN A 150 20.59 29.37 0.77
C ASN A 150 19.69 29.82 1.94
N ASN A 151 19.77 29.14 3.08
CA ASN A 151 18.97 29.50 4.26
C ASN A 151 19.53 30.69 5.05
N ASP A 152 20.84 30.97 4.97
CA ASP A 152 21.46 32.07 5.73
C ASP A 152 21.07 33.45 5.19
N LYS A 153 20.91 33.60 3.87
CA LYS A 153 20.43 34.86 3.26
C LYS A 153 18.96 35.13 3.58
N LEU A 154 18.13 34.08 3.65
CA LEU A 154 16.72 34.19 4.04
C LEU A 154 16.59 34.55 5.52
N LEU A 155 17.38 33.91 6.39
CA LEU A 155 17.42 34.19 7.82
C LEU A 155 17.96 35.59 8.14
N GLN A 156 18.95 36.07 7.39
CA GLN A 156 19.43 37.46 7.52
C GLN A 156 18.37 38.47 7.08
N SER A 157 17.65 38.21 5.98
CA SER A 157 16.56 39.09 5.51
C SER A 157 15.40 39.16 6.51
N ILE A 158 15.06 38.04 7.15
CA ILE A 158 14.01 37.97 8.20
C ILE A 158 14.46 38.70 9.48
N LYS A 159 15.74 38.61 9.86
CA LYS A 159 16.28 39.34 11.03
C LYS A 159 16.34 40.86 10.79
N GLN A 160 16.60 41.30 9.56
CA GLN A 160 16.63 42.72 9.21
C GLN A 160 15.22 43.34 9.20
N ALA A 161 14.21 42.60 8.72
CA ALA A 161 12.81 43.04 8.74
C ALA A 161 12.22 43.15 10.16
N LYS A 162 12.69 42.33 11.11
CA LYS A 162 12.25 42.40 12.53
C LYS A 162 12.87 43.55 13.33
N LYS A 163 13.84 44.27 12.80
CA LYS A 163 14.50 45.41 13.48
C LYS A 163 13.92 46.78 13.08
N MET A 164 12.93 46.79 12.18
CA MET A 164 12.26 47.99 11.65
C MET A 164 10.79 48.12 12.11
N ILE A 165 10.38 47.32 13.10
CA ILE A 165 9.13 47.43 13.87
C ILE A 165 9.54 47.61 15.33
#